data_AF-A0A447CWF0-F1
#
_entry.id   AF-A0A447CWF0-F1
#
_cell.length_a   1.000
_cell.length_b   1.000
_cell.length_c   1.000
_cell.angle_alpha   90.00
_cell.angle_beta   90.00
_cell.angle_gamma   90.00
#
_symmetry.space_group_name_H-M   'P 1'
#
loop_
_entity.id
_entity.type
_entity.pdbx_description
1 polymer ?
#
loop_
_entity_poly.entity_id
_entity_poly.type
_entity_poly.pdbx_seq_one_letter_code
_entity_poly.pdbx_strand_id
1 'polypeptide(L)'
;MIVVDHLLVGSLAALGPRAVPSGIDKRPVSGRMWLGREGFTGDAQGDLKHHGGPEKAVHHYPFEHYAGWRDEIGTAAVLERPGAFGENLSTAGLTEADVAVGDTFRLGGALVQVSQGRRPCWKLNLRFGVSDMALRVQRSGRTGWYYRVLEEGPVAAGDALVLVDRLSPEWTLTRLWRVLYVDTLAIDQLRAMSEIAHLSEPWRQTAAKRLASRQVEDWSRRLVGEEAPQRD
;
A
#
# COMPACT_ATOMS: atom_id res chain seq x y z
N MET A 1 -14.77 14.40 -5.77
CA MET A 1 -14.68 13.33 -6.79
C MET A 1 -13.27 13.34 -7.32
N ILE A 2 -12.57 12.20 -7.30
CA ILE A 2 -11.20 12.06 -7.81
C ILE A 2 -11.24 11.19 -9.05
N VAL A 3 -10.35 11.45 -10.01
CA VAL A 3 -10.23 10.66 -11.24
C VAL A 3 -9.05 9.70 -11.09
N VAL A 4 -9.19 8.48 -11.58
CA VAL A 4 -8.05 7.57 -11.69
C VAL A 4 -7.19 7.95 -12.88
N ASP A 5 -6.07 8.63 -12.64
CA ASP A 5 -5.15 9.07 -13.70
C ASP A 5 -4.52 7.87 -14.42
N HIS A 6 -4.07 6.87 -13.64
CA HIS A 6 -3.49 5.66 -14.18
C HIS A 6 -4.01 4.41 -13.47
N LEU A 7 -4.40 3.43 -14.28
CA LEU A 7 -4.63 2.06 -13.88
C LEU A 7 -3.40 1.24 -14.29
N LEU A 8 -2.83 0.48 -13.36
CA LEU A 8 -1.60 -0.27 -13.57
C LEU A 8 -1.74 -1.73 -13.15
N VAL A 9 -1.16 -2.62 -13.95
CA VAL A 9 -1.01 -4.05 -13.65
C VAL A 9 0.40 -4.50 -14.02
N GLY A 10 0.86 -5.61 -13.46
CA GLY A 10 2.18 -6.15 -13.76
C GLY A 10 2.23 -7.66 -13.63
N SER A 11 3.12 -8.29 -14.40
CA SER A 11 3.45 -9.71 -14.27
C SER A 11 4.59 -9.92 -13.27
N LEU A 12 4.80 -11.17 -12.84
CA LEU A 12 6.00 -11.50 -12.07
C LEU A 12 7.25 -11.34 -12.95
N ALA A 13 8.25 -10.64 -12.40
CA ALA A 13 9.58 -10.53 -12.96
C ALA A 13 10.64 -10.68 -11.87
N ALA A 14 11.85 -11.01 -12.29
CA ALA A 14 13.02 -11.06 -11.40
C ALA A 14 13.37 -9.66 -10.90
N LEU A 15 13.53 -9.50 -9.58
CA LEU A 15 13.91 -8.24 -8.95
C LEU A 15 15.29 -8.33 -8.29
N GLY A 16 16.18 -7.42 -8.70
CA GLY A 16 17.52 -7.25 -8.16
C GLY A 16 18.47 -8.45 -8.38
N PRO A 17 19.66 -8.43 -7.77
CA PRO A 17 20.73 -9.39 -8.07
C PRO A 17 20.38 -10.85 -7.77
N ARG A 18 19.49 -11.10 -6.82
CA ARG A 18 19.01 -12.45 -6.45
C ARG A 18 17.82 -12.93 -7.29
N ALA A 19 17.40 -12.15 -8.30
CA ALA A 19 16.28 -12.46 -9.19
C ALA A 19 14.98 -12.85 -8.45
N VAL A 20 14.68 -12.17 -7.34
CA VAL A 20 13.52 -12.53 -6.51
C VAL A 20 12.23 -12.25 -7.27
N PRO A 21 11.29 -13.20 -7.41
CA PRO A 21 10.03 -12.97 -8.10
C PRO A 21 9.22 -11.84 -7.47
N SER A 22 8.80 -10.87 -8.29
CA SER A 22 8.05 -9.70 -7.84
C SER A 22 7.15 -9.13 -8.93
N GLY A 23 5.91 -8.79 -8.57
CA GLY A 23 4.97 -8.02 -9.41
C GLY A 23 4.98 -6.52 -9.12
N ILE A 24 6.09 -6.01 -8.57
CA ILE A 24 6.20 -4.58 -8.19
C ILE A 24 6.33 -3.66 -9.41
N ASP A 25 6.84 -4.15 -10.55
CA ASP A 25 6.95 -3.36 -11.78
C ASP A 25 5.65 -3.34 -12.58
N LYS A 26 4.64 -2.66 -12.03
CA LYS A 26 3.36 -2.47 -12.73
C LYS A 26 3.51 -1.38 -13.79
N ARG A 27 2.77 -1.54 -14.89
CA ARG A 27 2.78 -0.62 -16.03
C ARG A 27 1.36 -0.11 -16.29
N PRO A 28 1.21 1.15 -16.74
CA PRO A 28 -0.09 1.65 -17.15
C PRO A 28 -0.72 0.75 -18.22
N VAL A 29 -2.01 0.50 -18.07
CA VAL A 29 -2.82 -0.21 -19.07
C VAL A 29 -3.85 0.72 -19.66
N SER A 30 -4.19 0.47 -20.92
CA SER A 30 -5.29 1.14 -21.61
C SER A 30 -6.53 0.24 -21.61
N GLY A 31 -7.71 0.87 -21.65
CA GLY A 31 -8.97 0.16 -21.65
C GLY A 31 -9.46 -0.26 -20.26
N ARG A 32 -10.54 -1.04 -20.28
CA ARG A 32 -11.31 -1.44 -19.10
C ARG A 32 -10.84 -2.82 -18.63
N MET A 33 -10.48 -2.94 -17.37
CA MET A 33 -10.01 -4.16 -16.71
C MET A 33 -11.07 -4.67 -15.74
N TRP A 34 -11.20 -5.99 -15.61
CA TRP A 34 -12.03 -6.58 -14.57
C TRP A 34 -11.30 -6.54 -13.22
N LEU A 35 -11.97 -5.98 -12.20
CA LEU A 35 -11.53 -6.03 -10.82
C LEU A 35 -12.31 -7.11 -10.07
N GLY A 36 -11.65 -8.24 -9.81
CA GLY A 36 -12.19 -9.33 -9.01
C GLY A 36 -11.81 -9.21 -7.53
N ARG A 37 -12.31 -10.13 -6.70
CA ARG A 37 -12.07 -10.16 -5.25
C ARG A 37 -10.61 -10.11 -4.82
N GLU A 38 -9.70 -10.65 -5.62
CA GLU A 38 -8.27 -10.72 -5.31
C GLU A 38 -7.40 -9.69 -6.07
N GLY A 39 -8.00 -8.91 -6.98
CA GLY A 39 -7.30 -7.87 -7.74
C GLY A 39 -7.72 -7.81 -9.20
N PHE A 40 -6.97 -7.02 -9.97
CA PHE A 40 -7.20 -6.85 -11.41
C PHE A 40 -6.79 -8.08 -12.21
N THR A 41 -7.57 -8.43 -13.23
CA THR A 41 -7.16 -9.46 -14.20
C THR A 41 -5.81 -9.10 -14.83
N GLY A 42 -4.90 -10.06 -14.90
CA GLY A 42 -3.55 -9.86 -15.44
C GLY A 42 -2.56 -9.20 -14.46
N ASP A 43 -3.00 -8.81 -13.26
CA ASP A 43 -2.09 -8.36 -12.21
C ASP A 43 -1.57 -9.53 -11.37
N ALA A 44 -0.26 -9.61 -11.21
CA ALA A 44 0.39 -10.67 -10.46
C ALA A 44 0.82 -10.18 -9.07
N GLN A 45 0.46 -10.95 -8.05
CA GLN A 45 0.88 -10.74 -6.67
C GLN A 45 1.92 -11.83 -6.32
N GLY A 46 3.20 -11.45 -6.24
CA GLY A 46 4.30 -12.41 -6.03
C GLY A 46 4.31 -13.13 -4.68
N ASP A 47 3.45 -12.73 -3.75
CA ASP A 47 3.22 -13.39 -2.46
C ASP A 47 1.83 -13.04 -1.96
N LEU A 48 0.87 -13.95 -2.10
CA LEU A 48 -0.52 -13.72 -1.68
C LEU A 48 -0.67 -13.57 -0.16
N LYS A 49 0.26 -14.10 0.64
CA LYS A 49 0.22 -13.99 2.11
C LYS A 49 0.65 -12.61 2.58
N HIS A 50 1.72 -12.07 2.00
CA HIS A 50 2.30 -10.80 2.46
C HIS A 50 1.93 -9.59 1.61
N HIS A 51 1.75 -9.77 0.30
CA HIS A 51 1.61 -8.70 -0.69
C HIS A 51 0.30 -8.75 -1.49
N GLY A 52 -0.60 -9.66 -1.15
CA GLY A 52 -1.83 -9.89 -1.88
C GLY A 52 -2.98 -10.37 -1.02
N GLY A 53 -3.96 -11.01 -1.68
CA GLY A 53 -5.17 -11.54 -1.09
C GLY A 53 -6.31 -10.50 -0.98
N PRO A 54 -7.51 -10.92 -0.51
CA PRO A 54 -8.72 -10.09 -0.57
C PRO A 54 -8.62 -8.75 0.16
N GLU A 55 -7.81 -8.67 1.22
CA GLU A 55 -7.57 -7.45 1.99
C GLU A 55 -6.59 -6.48 1.32
N LYS A 56 -5.93 -6.91 0.22
CA LYS A 56 -4.89 -6.15 -0.49
C LYS A 56 -5.07 -6.23 -2.01
N ALA A 57 -6.31 -6.37 -2.45
CA ALA A 57 -6.67 -6.60 -3.85
C ALA A 57 -6.21 -5.43 -4.76
N VAL A 58 -6.28 -4.20 -4.25
CA VAL A 58 -5.90 -2.99 -5.00
C VAL A 58 -4.97 -2.13 -4.16
N HIS A 59 -3.76 -1.86 -4.67
CA HIS A 59 -2.85 -0.88 -4.06
C HIS A 59 -3.05 0.50 -4.69
N HIS A 60 -3.17 1.53 -3.87
CA HIS A 60 -3.31 2.92 -4.31
C HIS A 60 -2.16 3.74 -3.76
N TYR A 61 -1.55 4.56 -4.60
CA TYR A 61 -0.50 5.49 -4.21
C TYR A 61 -0.77 6.90 -4.75
N PRO A 62 -0.76 7.94 -3.89
CA PRO A 62 -0.91 9.32 -4.32
C PRO A 62 0.26 9.75 -5.23
N PHE A 63 -0.05 10.30 -6.40
CA PHE A 63 0.98 10.71 -7.36
C PHE A 63 1.75 11.95 -6.88
N GLU A 64 1.16 12.77 -6.02
CA GLU A 64 1.79 13.96 -5.43
C GLU A 64 3.07 13.62 -4.68
N HIS A 65 3.13 12.43 -4.07
CA HIS A 65 4.32 11.97 -3.34
C HIS A 65 5.55 11.80 -4.25
N TYR A 66 5.37 11.59 -5.56
CA TYR A 66 6.49 11.43 -6.49
C TYR A 66 7.38 12.66 -6.55
N ALA A 67 6.82 13.87 -6.43
CA ALA A 67 7.62 15.10 -6.41
C ALA A 67 8.58 15.11 -5.21
N GLY A 68 8.05 14.86 -4.00
CA GLY A 68 8.89 14.79 -2.80
C GLY A 68 9.94 13.69 -2.86
N TRP A 69 9.64 12.53 -3.48
CA TRP A 69 10.65 11.51 -3.68
C TRP A 69 11.75 11.94 -4.65
N ARG A 70 11.41 12.60 -5.77
CA ARG A 70 12.43 13.13 -6.70
C ARG A 70 13.36 14.13 -6.01
N ASP A 71 12.84 14.94 -5.09
CA ASP A 71 13.65 15.88 -4.32
C ASP A 71 14.59 15.15 -3.33
N GLU A 72 14.14 14.05 -2.72
CA GLU A 72 14.90 13.34 -1.68
C GLU A 72 15.92 12.30 -2.20
N ILE A 73 15.63 11.65 -3.34
CA ILE A 73 16.48 10.58 -3.88
C ILE A 73 16.97 10.84 -5.31
N GLY A 74 16.66 12.03 -5.86
CA GLY A 74 17.03 12.43 -7.21
C GLY A 74 16.11 11.83 -8.29
N THR A 75 16.46 12.09 -9.55
CA THR A 75 15.74 11.61 -10.74
C THR A 75 16.06 10.15 -11.05
N ALA A 76 15.68 9.25 -10.15
CA ALA A 76 15.75 7.81 -10.42
C ALA A 76 14.76 7.45 -11.55
N ALA A 77 15.19 6.64 -12.53
CA ALA A 77 14.35 6.26 -13.68
C ALA A 77 12.99 5.64 -13.27
N VAL A 78 12.95 4.98 -12.11
CA VAL A 78 11.69 4.42 -11.57
C VAL A 78 10.64 5.48 -11.22
N LEU A 79 11.03 6.72 -10.97
CA LEU A 79 10.14 7.85 -10.64
C LEU A 79 9.68 8.66 -11.86
N GLU A 80 10.12 8.30 -13.07
CA GLU A 80 9.71 8.98 -14.31
C GLU A 80 8.27 8.64 -14.73
N ARG A 81 7.70 7.58 -14.17
CA ARG A 81 6.34 7.11 -14.47
C ARG A 81 5.63 6.59 -13.22
N PRO A 82 4.29 6.60 -13.18
CA PRO A 82 3.52 5.90 -12.16
C PRO A 82 3.83 4.39 -12.17
N GLY A 83 3.61 3.73 -11.03
CA GLY A 83 3.95 2.32 -10.80
C GLY A 83 5.25 2.11 -10.03
N ALA A 84 5.96 3.17 -9.63
CA ALA A 84 7.22 3.09 -8.89
C ALA A 84 7.06 2.34 -7.56
N PHE A 85 5.90 2.47 -6.92
CA PHE A 85 5.61 1.85 -5.63
C PHE A 85 4.81 0.54 -5.76
N GLY A 86 4.56 0.09 -6.99
CA GLY A 86 3.81 -1.12 -7.31
C GLY A 86 2.30 -0.97 -7.10
N GLU A 87 1.80 0.27 -7.16
CA GLU A 87 0.39 0.64 -7.13
C GLU A 87 -0.37 0.21 -8.37
N ASN A 88 -1.65 -0.11 -8.17
CA ASN A 88 -2.61 -0.34 -9.24
C ASN A 88 -3.34 0.95 -9.60
N LEU A 89 -3.58 1.82 -8.62
CA LEU A 89 -4.23 3.12 -8.82
C LEU A 89 -3.24 4.23 -8.48
N SER A 90 -3.02 5.11 -9.43
CA SER A 90 -2.32 6.38 -9.25
C SER A 90 -3.33 7.50 -9.44
N THR A 91 -3.48 8.36 -8.43
CA THR A 91 -4.40 9.51 -8.47
C THR A 91 -3.75 10.74 -7.88
N ALA A 92 -4.31 11.92 -8.17
CA ALA A 92 -4.05 13.15 -7.44
C ALA A 92 -5.32 13.66 -6.74
N GLY A 93 -5.15 14.37 -5.62
CA GLY A 93 -6.19 14.98 -4.79
C GLY A 93 -6.62 14.15 -3.58
N LEU A 94 -5.97 13.02 -3.29
CA LEU A 94 -6.20 12.21 -2.10
C LEU A 94 -4.88 11.74 -1.49
N THR A 95 -4.74 11.95 -0.19
CA THR A 95 -3.58 11.46 0.58
C THR A 95 -4.02 10.62 1.77
N GLU A 96 -3.05 10.05 2.48
CA GLU A 96 -3.26 9.31 3.72
C GLU A 96 -3.96 10.13 4.81
N ALA A 97 -3.92 11.47 4.73
CA ALA A 97 -4.58 12.35 5.69
C ALA A 97 -6.09 12.48 5.43
N ASP A 98 -6.53 12.28 4.18
CA ASP A 98 -7.92 12.47 3.74
C ASP A 98 -8.72 11.16 3.81
N VAL A 99 -8.02 10.04 3.63
CA VAL A 99 -8.59 8.70 3.53
C VAL A 99 -8.52 7.97 4.87
N ALA A 100 -9.61 7.35 5.27
CA ALA A 100 -9.73 6.57 6.49
C ALA A 100 -10.03 5.08 6.22
N VAL A 101 -9.67 4.23 7.17
CA VAL A 101 -10.04 2.82 7.10
C VAL A 101 -11.57 2.68 7.12
N GLY A 102 -12.10 1.79 6.28
CA GLY A 102 -13.55 1.65 6.10
C GLY A 102 -14.19 2.67 5.16
N ASP A 103 -13.46 3.67 4.66
CA ASP A 103 -13.95 4.50 3.56
C ASP A 103 -14.25 3.59 2.35
N THR A 104 -15.46 3.69 1.81
CA THR A 104 -15.94 2.88 0.70
C THR A 104 -16.16 3.75 -0.50
N PHE A 105 -15.61 3.34 -1.64
CA PHE A 105 -15.64 4.09 -2.88
C PHE A 105 -16.28 3.27 -4.01
N ARG A 106 -17.14 3.93 -4.78
CA ARG A 106 -17.50 3.47 -6.12
C ARG A 106 -16.33 3.82 -7.05
N LEU A 107 -15.82 2.81 -7.75
CA LEU A 107 -14.71 2.92 -8.68
C LEU A 107 -15.13 2.28 -10.01
N GLY A 108 -15.54 3.11 -10.97
CA GLY A 108 -16.16 2.61 -12.20
C GLY A 108 -17.36 1.70 -11.87
N GLY A 109 -17.33 0.45 -12.33
CA GLY A 109 -18.35 -0.55 -12.03
C GLY A 109 -18.14 -1.31 -10.71
N ALA A 110 -17.02 -1.13 -10.01
CA ALA A 110 -16.70 -1.88 -8.79
C ALA A 110 -16.97 -1.06 -7.51
N LEU A 111 -17.14 -1.75 -6.38
CA LEU A 111 -17.19 -1.14 -5.04
C LEU A 111 -16.01 -1.62 -4.21
N VAL A 112 -15.20 -0.69 -3.71
CA VAL A 112 -13.97 -0.99 -2.99
C VAL A 112 -13.95 -0.30 -1.63
N GLN A 113 -13.35 -0.91 -0.62
CA GLN A 113 -13.28 -0.37 0.73
C GLN A 113 -11.85 -0.38 1.27
N VAL A 114 -11.43 0.72 1.88
CA VAL A 114 -10.09 0.85 2.46
C VAL A 114 -9.92 -0.15 3.59
N SER A 115 -8.93 -1.04 3.46
CA SER A 115 -8.70 -2.12 4.40
C SER A 115 -7.59 -1.84 5.40
N GLN A 116 -6.52 -1.21 4.94
CA GLN A 116 -5.32 -0.89 5.71
C GLN A 116 -4.38 0.02 4.92
N GLY A 117 -3.44 0.67 5.61
CA GLY A 117 -2.28 1.29 4.97
C GLY A 117 -1.34 0.25 4.36
N ARG A 118 -0.45 0.68 3.46
CA ARG A 118 0.55 -0.19 2.88
C ARG A 118 1.79 -0.25 3.76
N ARG A 119 2.27 -1.47 4.07
CA ARG A 119 3.53 -1.66 4.79
C ARG A 119 4.69 -1.75 3.79
N PRO A 120 5.67 -0.81 3.81
CA PRO A 120 6.83 -0.92 2.94
C PRO A 120 7.69 -2.13 3.31
N CYS A 121 8.36 -2.69 2.30
CA CYS A 121 9.29 -3.80 2.44
C CYS A 121 10.56 -3.59 1.60
N TRP A 122 11.60 -4.35 1.91
CA TRP A 122 12.94 -4.28 1.31
C TRP A 122 12.97 -4.40 -0.23
N LYS A 123 11.92 -4.92 -0.87
CA LYS A 123 11.80 -4.93 -2.34
C LYS A 123 11.83 -3.50 -2.92
N LEU A 124 11.41 -2.49 -2.17
CA LEU A 124 11.59 -1.09 -2.56
C LEU A 124 13.08 -0.72 -2.65
N ASN A 125 13.90 -1.20 -1.71
CA ASN A 125 15.33 -0.86 -1.71
C ASN A 125 15.99 -1.34 -3.00
N LEU A 126 15.65 -2.56 -3.43
CA LEU A 126 16.12 -3.11 -4.70
C LEU A 126 15.56 -2.37 -5.92
N ARG A 127 14.26 -2.07 -5.92
CA ARG A 127 13.61 -1.40 -7.05
C ARG A 127 14.18 0.00 -7.30
N PHE A 128 14.40 0.75 -6.23
CA PHE A 128 14.87 2.12 -6.30
C PHE A 128 16.40 2.23 -6.35
N GLY A 129 17.14 1.16 -6.07
CA GLY A 129 18.59 1.21 -5.93
C GLY A 129 19.04 2.03 -4.71
N VAL A 130 18.16 2.23 -3.72
CA VAL A 130 18.38 3.02 -2.51
C VAL A 130 18.22 2.11 -1.30
N SER A 131 19.32 1.85 -0.58
CA SER A 131 19.40 0.79 0.43
C SER A 131 18.41 0.93 1.59
N ASP A 132 17.95 2.15 1.88
CA ASP A 132 17.03 2.47 2.98
C ASP A 132 15.65 2.95 2.50
N MET A 133 15.29 2.76 1.23
CA MET A 133 14.05 3.28 0.65
C MET A 133 12.79 2.86 1.43
N ALA A 134 12.70 1.59 1.82
CA ALA A 134 11.58 1.07 2.60
C ALA A 134 11.44 1.77 3.95
N LEU A 135 12.57 2.09 4.60
CA LEU A 135 12.59 2.83 5.86
C LEU A 135 12.16 4.28 5.66
N ARG A 136 12.61 4.95 4.59
CA ARG A 136 12.18 6.32 4.25
C ARG A 136 10.67 6.38 4.00
N VAL A 137 10.13 5.43 3.23
CA VAL A 137 8.69 5.31 2.97
C VAL A 137 7.93 5.11 4.29
N GLN A 138 8.44 4.27 5.19
CA GLN A 138 7.82 4.09 6.50
C GLN A 138 7.90 5.37 7.35
N ARG A 139 9.03 6.06 7.38
CA ARG A 139 9.22 7.24 8.24
C ARG A 139 8.45 8.47 7.77
N SER A 140 8.21 8.59 6.46
CA SER A 140 7.46 9.72 5.89
C SER A 140 5.95 9.57 5.98
N GLY A 141 5.44 8.34 6.14
CA GLY A 141 3.99 8.07 6.07
C GLY A 141 3.40 8.08 4.66
N ARG A 142 4.19 8.44 3.64
CA ARG A 142 3.84 8.40 2.20
C ARG A 142 3.86 6.96 1.68
N THR A 143 2.96 6.16 2.20
CA THR A 143 2.96 4.71 2.05
C THR A 143 1.99 4.21 0.99
N GLY A 144 0.92 4.97 0.70
CA GLY A 144 -0.25 4.46 0.00
C GLY A 144 -1.07 3.49 0.87
N TRP A 145 -2.08 2.88 0.28
CA TRP A 145 -2.99 1.99 0.99
C TRP A 145 -3.60 0.92 0.11
N TYR A 146 -4.31 0.01 0.76
CA TYR A 146 -5.00 -1.08 0.10
C TYR A 146 -6.51 -0.94 0.20
N TYR A 147 -7.17 -1.45 -0.84
CA TYR A 147 -8.59 -1.75 -0.80
C TYR A 147 -8.85 -3.26 -0.84
N ARG A 148 -9.93 -3.65 -0.17
CA ARG A 148 -10.67 -4.88 -0.45
C ARG A 148 -11.79 -4.59 -1.44
N VAL A 149 -12.21 -5.60 -2.20
CA VAL A 149 -13.31 -5.48 -3.17
C VAL A 149 -14.60 -6.01 -2.55
N LEU A 150 -15.62 -5.16 -2.47
CA LEU A 150 -16.96 -5.49 -1.98
C LEU A 150 -17.89 -5.94 -3.11
N GLU A 151 -17.81 -5.25 -4.26
CA GLU A 151 -18.50 -5.62 -5.49
C GLU A 151 -17.47 -5.66 -6.63
N GLU A 152 -17.37 -6.81 -7.29
CA GLU A 152 -16.52 -6.96 -8.48
C GLU A 152 -17.09 -6.18 -9.65
N GLY A 153 -16.23 -5.70 -10.53
CA GLY A 153 -16.71 -4.97 -11.69
C GLY A 153 -15.61 -4.40 -12.58
N PRO A 154 -16.00 -3.81 -13.72
CA PRO A 154 -15.05 -3.23 -14.64
C PRO A 154 -14.56 -1.84 -14.20
N VAL A 155 -13.26 -1.59 -14.33
CA VAL A 155 -12.61 -0.31 -14.01
C VAL A 155 -11.66 0.08 -15.13
N ALA A 156 -11.57 1.37 -15.45
CA ALA A 156 -10.60 1.93 -16.39
C ALA A 156 -9.91 3.16 -15.80
N ALA A 157 -8.75 3.53 -16.35
CA ALA A 157 -8.24 4.89 -16.17
C ALA A 157 -9.28 5.90 -16.71
N GLY A 158 -9.40 7.04 -16.04
CA GLY A 158 -10.46 8.03 -16.28
C GLY A 158 -11.77 7.77 -15.54
N ASP A 159 -12.00 6.58 -14.97
CA ASP A 159 -13.14 6.35 -14.09
C ASP A 159 -12.99 7.19 -12.80
N ALA A 160 -14.12 7.66 -12.27
CA ALA A 160 -14.16 8.39 -11.02
C ALA A 160 -14.06 7.43 -9.81
N LEU A 161 -13.32 7.88 -8.80
CA LEU A 161 -13.32 7.35 -7.45
C LEU A 161 -14.25 8.25 -6.60
N VAL A 162 -15.42 7.72 -6.28
CA VAL A 162 -16.49 8.45 -5.57
C VAL A 162 -16.69 7.83 -4.19
N LEU A 163 -16.45 8.61 -3.13
CA LEU A 163 -16.70 8.18 -1.76
C LEU A 163 -18.21 8.03 -1.54
N VAL A 164 -18.65 6.86 -1.09
CA VAL A 164 -20.06 6.55 -0.86
C VAL A 164 -20.39 6.21 0.60
N ASP A 165 -19.39 5.82 1.40
CA ASP A 165 -19.57 5.54 2.83
C ASP A 165 -18.27 5.75 3.61
N ARG A 166 -18.38 6.06 4.92
CA ARG A 166 -17.25 6.27 5.84
C ARG A 166 -17.54 5.65 7.21
N LEU A 167 -16.98 4.47 7.47
CA LEU A 167 -17.25 3.75 8.72
C LEU A 167 -16.48 4.29 9.94
N SER A 168 -15.23 4.72 9.75
CA SER A 168 -14.38 5.28 10.81
C SER A 168 -13.59 6.51 10.31
N PRO A 169 -14.27 7.63 9.99
CA PRO A 169 -13.63 8.83 9.44
C PRO A 169 -12.51 9.42 10.33
N GLU A 170 -12.54 9.14 11.64
CA GLU A 170 -11.53 9.53 12.61
C GLU A 170 -10.24 8.69 12.54
N TRP A 171 -10.26 7.55 11.84
CA TRP A 171 -9.13 6.64 11.66
C TRP A 171 -8.52 6.79 10.27
N THR A 172 -8.03 8.00 10.00
CA THR A 172 -7.24 8.28 8.79
C THR A 172 -6.02 7.38 8.70
N LEU A 173 -5.55 7.12 7.49
CA LEU A 173 -4.36 6.32 7.27
C LEU A 173 -3.12 6.96 7.90
N THR A 174 -3.03 8.31 7.92
CA THR A 174 -2.02 9.04 8.68
C THR A 174 -2.10 8.74 10.17
N ARG A 175 -3.30 8.69 10.77
CA ARG A 175 -3.45 8.33 12.19
C ARG A 175 -3.00 6.90 12.46
N LEU A 176 -3.44 5.94 11.65
CA LEU A 176 -3.01 4.54 11.78
C LEU A 176 -1.49 4.39 11.64
N TRP A 177 -0.89 5.10 10.67
CA TRP A 177 0.55 5.17 10.50
C TRP A 177 1.26 5.69 11.76
N ARG A 178 0.79 6.80 12.34
CA ARG A 178 1.36 7.34 13.59
C ARG A 178 1.32 6.32 14.72
N VAL A 179 0.17 5.68 14.95
CA VAL A 179 0.01 4.65 16.00
C VAL A 179 0.98 3.49 15.80
N LEU A 180 1.23 3.08 14.55
CA LEU A 180 2.09 1.94 14.27
C LEU A 180 3.59 2.26 14.22
N TYR A 181 3.98 3.48 13.87
CA TYR A 181 5.37 3.79 13.51
C TYR A 181 5.98 5.01 14.18
N VAL A 182 5.18 5.84 14.87
CA VAL A 182 5.62 7.04 15.59
C VAL A 182 5.33 6.89 17.08
N ASP A 183 4.05 6.82 17.42
CA ASP A 183 3.51 6.76 18.79
C ASP A 183 3.27 5.29 19.19
N THR A 184 4.30 4.45 19.00
CA THR A 184 4.19 2.98 18.83
C THR A 184 3.63 2.20 20.02
N LEU A 185 3.64 2.80 21.21
CA LEU A 185 3.14 2.25 22.47
C LEU A 185 2.11 3.18 23.13
N ALA A 186 1.42 4.02 22.35
CA ALA A 186 0.27 4.78 22.82
C ALA A 186 -0.91 3.81 23.11
N ILE A 187 -0.99 3.35 24.36
CA ILE A 187 -1.82 2.22 24.77
C ILE A 187 -3.30 2.42 24.43
N ASP A 188 -3.86 3.59 24.69
CA ASP A 188 -5.27 3.85 24.40
C ASP A 188 -5.55 3.87 22.89
N GLN A 189 -4.60 4.36 22.09
CA GLN A 189 -4.71 4.32 20.63
C GLN A 189 -4.58 2.89 20.10
N LEU A 190 -3.67 2.08 20.65
CA LEU A 190 -3.54 0.67 20.27
C LEU A 190 -4.81 -0.12 20.62
N ARG A 191 -5.42 0.14 21.79
CA ARG A 191 -6.69 -0.49 22.19
C ARG A 191 -7.78 -0.17 21.19
N ALA A 192 -8.02 1.12 20.96
CA ALA A 192 -9.04 1.56 20.02
C ALA A 192 -8.77 1.05 18.59
N MET A 193 -7.52 1.03 18.13
CA MET A 193 -7.13 0.47 16.82
C MET A 193 -7.44 -1.04 16.72
N SER A 194 -7.21 -1.81 17.78
CA SER A 194 -7.45 -3.26 17.78
C SER A 194 -8.95 -3.64 17.68
N GLU A 195 -9.83 -2.70 18.02
CA GLU A 195 -11.29 -2.88 18.05
C GLU A 195 -11.96 -2.46 16.73
N ILE A 196 -11.22 -1.85 15.78
CA ILE A 196 -11.77 -1.45 14.47
C ILE A 196 -12.08 -2.68 13.62
N ALA A 197 -13.35 -3.10 13.58
CA ALA A 197 -13.76 -4.35 12.94
C ALA A 197 -13.46 -4.43 11.43
N HIS A 198 -13.45 -3.29 10.73
CA HIS A 198 -13.20 -3.22 9.29
C HIS A 198 -11.74 -2.88 8.94
N LEU A 199 -10.84 -2.79 9.93
CA LEU A 199 -9.39 -2.78 9.71
C LEU A 199 -8.91 -4.20 9.46
N SER A 200 -7.94 -4.38 8.57
CA SER A 200 -7.41 -5.70 8.26
C SER A 200 -6.88 -6.41 9.51
N GLU A 201 -7.18 -7.70 9.59
CA GLU A 201 -6.83 -8.54 10.75
C GLU A 201 -5.33 -8.47 11.13
N PRO A 202 -4.36 -8.49 10.19
CA PRO A 202 -2.94 -8.37 10.55
C PRO A 202 -2.59 -7.05 11.26
N TRP A 203 -3.28 -5.94 10.95
CA TRP A 203 -3.05 -4.66 11.61
C TRP A 203 -3.66 -4.66 13.01
N ARG A 204 -4.88 -5.16 13.17
CA ARG A 204 -5.52 -5.36 14.48
C ARG A 204 -4.67 -6.24 15.40
N GLN A 205 -4.15 -7.36 14.88
CA GLN A 205 -3.27 -8.26 15.61
C GLN A 205 -1.95 -7.61 16.00
N THR A 206 -1.39 -6.74 15.16
CA THR A 206 -0.19 -5.98 15.52
C THR A 206 -0.47 -5.11 16.74
N ALA A 207 -1.58 -4.37 16.74
CA ALA A 207 -1.98 -3.54 17.88
C ALA A 207 -2.23 -4.38 19.15
N ALA A 208 -2.99 -5.47 19.03
CA ALA A 208 -3.27 -6.39 20.14
C ALA A 208 -1.99 -7.02 20.74
N LYS A 209 -1.04 -7.43 19.89
CA LYS A 209 0.24 -7.97 20.35
C LYS A 209 1.05 -6.93 21.12
N ARG A 210 1.13 -5.69 20.63
CA ARG A 210 1.82 -4.59 21.34
C ARG A 210 1.16 -4.25 22.68
N LEU A 211 -0.17 -4.30 22.77
CA LEU A 211 -0.88 -4.13 24.04
C LEU A 211 -0.52 -5.20 25.07
N ALA A 212 -0.44 -6.46 24.62
CA ALA A 212 -0.15 -7.60 25.48
C ALA A 212 1.33 -7.63 25.90
N SER A 213 2.26 -7.43 24.96
CA SER A 213 3.70 -7.54 25.21
C SER A 213 4.34 -6.26 25.74
N ARG A 214 3.71 -5.09 25.51
CA ARG A 214 4.30 -3.76 25.70
C ARG A 214 5.60 -3.56 24.93
N GLN A 215 5.76 -4.27 23.82
CA GLN A 215 6.94 -4.25 22.96
C GLN A 215 6.54 -4.04 21.51
N VAL A 216 7.39 -3.32 20.78
CA VAL A 216 7.29 -3.17 19.33
C VAL A 216 8.04 -4.31 18.67
N GLU A 217 7.43 -4.95 17.69
CA GLU A 217 8.06 -6.01 16.91
C GLU A 217 9.25 -5.47 16.09
N ASP A 218 10.28 -6.31 15.89
CA ASP A 218 11.40 -5.95 15.02
C ASP A 218 10.92 -5.74 13.56
N TRP A 219 11.39 -4.67 12.94
CA TRP A 219 11.10 -4.34 11.55
C TRP A 219 12.23 -4.68 10.59
N SER A 220 13.40 -5.07 11.09
CA SER A 220 14.64 -5.21 10.32
C SER A 220 14.47 -6.18 9.16
N ARG A 221 13.94 -7.38 9.41
CA ARG A 221 13.68 -8.37 8.35
C ARG A 221 12.76 -7.83 7.24
N ARG A 222 11.77 -7.01 7.58
CA ARG A 222 10.82 -6.45 6.60
C ARG A 222 11.45 -5.30 5.82
N LEU A 223 12.19 -4.41 6.48
CA LEU A 223 12.69 -3.17 5.89
C LEU A 223 14.04 -3.34 5.19
N VAL A 224 14.91 -4.18 5.70
CA VAL A 224 16.27 -4.44 5.17
C VAL A 224 16.29 -5.72 4.34
N GLY A 225 15.52 -6.73 4.73
CA GLY A 225 15.56 -8.08 4.15
C GLY A 225 16.45 -9.01 4.94
N GLU A 226 16.66 -10.22 4.45
CA GLU A 226 17.71 -11.11 4.97
C GLU A 226 19.05 -10.65 4.39
N GLU A 227 20.00 -10.30 5.27
CA GLU A 227 21.39 -10.06 4.88
C GLU A 227 21.91 -11.27 4.09
N ALA A 228 22.69 -11.02 3.04
CA ALA A 228 23.45 -12.12 2.45
C ALA A 228 24.38 -12.68 3.54
N PRO A 229 24.54 -14.00 3.68
CA PRO A 229 25.66 -14.51 4.45
C PRO A 229 26.92 -13.85 3.91
N GLN A 230 27.71 -13.24 4.81
CA GLN A 230 29.03 -12.74 4.48
C GLN A 230 29.78 -13.90 3.80
N ARG A 231 30.18 -13.71 2.56
CA ARG A 231 31.12 -14.63 1.93
C ARG A 231 32.47 -14.28 2.56
N ASP A 232 32.93 -15.15 3.45
CA ASP A 232 34.33 -15.22 3.87
C ASP A 232 35.25 -15.37 2.64
#